data_AF-A0A848W9V0-F1
#
_entry.id   AF-A0A848W9V0-F1
#
_cell.length_a   1.000
_cell.length_b   1.000
_cell.length_c   1.000
_cell.angle_alpha   90.00
_cell.angle_beta   90.00
_cell.angle_gamma   90.00
#
_symmetry.space_group_name_H-M   'P 1'
#
loop_
_entity.id
_entity.type
_entity.pdbx_description
1 polymer ?
#
loop_
_entity_poly.entity_id
_entity_poly.type
_entity_poly.pdbx_seq_one_letter_code
_entity_poly.pdbx_strand_id
1 'polypeptide(L)' 'MMKADVRPDLAPYYNEDCDPKNLAPLWEVLHTFAKKTPHSDCQPYIWHYNKIRDTLMKSADLITAE' A
#
# COMPACT_ATOMS: atom_id res chain seq x y z
N MET A 1 -8.81 -1.72 -5.26
CA MET A 1 -8.95 -1.35 -6.68
C MET A 1 -7.78 -0.47 -7.05
N MET A 2 -6.91 -0.93 -7.96
CA MET A 2 -5.79 -0.12 -8.45
C MET A 2 -6.36 1.11 -9.14
N LYS A 3 -5.97 2.32 -8.70
CA LYS A 3 -6.44 3.56 -9.30
C LYS A 3 -5.66 3.79 -10.58
N ALA A 4 -6.25 3.39 -11.70
CA ALA A 4 -5.85 3.85 -13.03
C ALA A 4 -5.92 5.39 -13.08
N ASP A 5 -5.08 6.01 -13.90
CA ASP A 5 -5.33 7.38 -14.33
C ASP A 5 -6.56 7.33 -15.25
N VAL A 6 -7.74 7.49 -14.65
CA VAL A 6 -9.01 7.14 -15.30
C VAL A 6 -9.27 8.12 -16.43
N ARG A 7 -9.06 7.66 -17.67
CA ARG A 7 -9.60 8.33 -18.84
C ARG A 7 -11.14 8.25 -18.80
N PRO A 8 -11.85 9.37 -18.60
CA PRO A 8 -13.28 9.34 -18.31
C PRO A 8 -14.11 8.84 -19.50
N ASP A 9 -13.60 8.98 -20.72
CA ASP A 9 -14.18 8.46 -21.95
C ASP A 9 -14.18 6.92 -22.02
N LEU A 10 -13.31 6.25 -21.26
CA LEU A 10 -13.19 4.79 -21.22
C LEU A 10 -13.89 4.15 -20.02
N ALA A 11 -14.59 4.95 -19.20
CA ALA A 11 -15.28 4.46 -18.01
C ALA A 11 -16.26 3.29 -18.26
N PRO A 12 -17.06 3.25 -19.36
CA PRO A 12 -17.91 2.10 -19.65
C PRO A 12 -17.10 0.81 -19.85
N TYR A 13 -15.99 0.86 -20.59
CA TYR A 13 -15.11 -0.29 -20.81
C TYR A 13 -14.49 -0.81 -19.49
N TYR A 14 -14.04 0.10 -18.62
CA TYR A 14 -13.50 -0.31 -17.32
C TYR A 14 -14.56 -1.02 -16.46
N ASN A 15 -15.75 -0.44 -16.34
CA ASN A 15 -16.79 -0.95 -15.44
C ASN A 15 -17.54 -2.17 -15.99
N GLU A 16 -17.81 -2.21 -17.29
CA GLU A 16 -18.68 -3.24 -17.90
C GLU A 16 -17.89 -4.45 -18.39
N ASP A 17 -16.67 -4.24 -18.91
CA ASP A 17 -15.87 -5.33 -19.48
C ASP A 17 -14.77 -5.84 -18.55
N CYS A 18 -14.06 -4.93 -17.88
CA CYS A 18 -12.87 -5.28 -17.08
C CYS A 18 -13.22 -5.76 -15.68
N ASP A 19 -13.99 -4.97 -14.93
CA ASP A 19 -14.30 -5.23 -13.51
C ASP A 19 -14.96 -6.60 -13.26
N PRO A 20 -15.97 -7.07 -14.03
CA PRO A 20 -16.59 -8.37 -13.81
C PRO A 20 -15.62 -9.55 -13.99
N LYS A 21 -14.50 -9.32 -14.69
CA LYS A 21 -13.46 -10.31 -14.98
C LYS A 21 -12.23 -10.14 -14.08
N ASN A 22 -12.25 -9.22 -13.12
CA ASN A 22 -11.10 -8.82 -12.30
C ASN A 22 -9.88 -8.42 -13.15
N LEU A 23 -10.12 -7.75 -14.28
CA LEU A 23 -9.06 -7.29 -15.19
C LEU A 23 -8.75 -5.81 -14.95
N ALA A 24 -7.50 -5.42 -15.20
CA ALA A 24 -7.09 -4.02 -15.26
C ALA A 24 -6.28 -3.76 -16.53
N PRO A 25 -6.53 -2.65 -17.25
CA PRO A 25 -5.77 -2.29 -18.44
C PRO A 25 -4.34 -1.94 -18.07
N LEU A 26 -3.37 -2.75 -18.54
CA LEU A 26 -1.95 -2.65 -18.17
C LEU A 26 -1.40 -1.23 -18.29
N TRP A 27 -1.62 -0.55 -19.41
CA TRP A 27 -1.05 0.78 -19.67
C TRP A 27 -1.56 1.87 -18.71
N GLU A 28 -2.76 1.71 -18.16
CA GLU A 28 -3.32 2.65 -17.17
C GLU A 28 -2.75 2.46 -15.77
N VAL A 29 -2.20 1.27 -15.46
CA VAL A 29 -1.68 0.92 -14.14
C VAL A 29 -0.17 0.72 -14.12
N LEU A 30 0.48 0.59 -15.29
CA LEU A 30 1.89 0.22 -15.43
C LEU A 30 2.80 1.18 -14.65
N HIS A 31 2.52 2.48 -14.72
CA HIS A 31 3.31 3.52 -14.06
C HIS A 31 3.29 3.42 -12.52
N THR A 32 2.33 2.70 -11.95
CA THR A 32 2.21 2.54 -10.49
C THR A 32 3.23 1.54 -9.91
N PHE A 33 3.66 0.54 -10.70
CA PHE A 33 4.54 -0.52 -10.22
C PHE A 33 5.74 -0.85 -11.12
N ALA A 34 5.77 -0.43 -12.39
CA ALA A 34 6.88 -0.68 -13.32
C ALA A 34 8.07 0.27 -13.06
N LYS A 35 8.64 0.19 -11.86
CA LYS A 35 9.80 1.00 -11.46
C LYS A 35 11.07 0.36 -12.03
N LYS A 36 11.98 1.20 -12.55
CA LYS A 36 13.26 0.75 -13.15
C LYS A 36 14.20 0.08 -12.12
N THR A 37 14.04 0.44 -10.86
CA THR A 37 14.78 -0.11 -9.72
C THR A 37 13.81 -0.39 -8.57
N PRO A 38 14.16 -1.28 -7.63
CA PRO A 38 13.35 -1.52 -6.45
C PRO A 38 13.09 -0.22 -5.70
N HIS A 39 11.83 0.02 -5.35
CA HIS A 39 11.42 1.13 -4.50
C HIS A 39 10.62 0.55 -3.35
N SER A 40 11.25 0.51 -2.18
CA SER A 40 10.59 0.04 -0.96
C SER A 40 9.65 1.12 -0.43
N ASP A 41 8.47 0.71 0.03
CA ASP A 41 7.58 1.60 0.79
C ASP A 41 8.10 1.80 2.24
N CYS A 42 9.01 0.92 2.71
CA CYS A 42 9.67 1.07 4.00
C CYS A 42 10.49 2.37 4.01
N GLN A 43 10.09 3.28 4.88
CA GLN A 43 10.85 4.52 5.10
C GLN A 43 11.96 4.28 6.12
N PRO A 44 13.14 4.91 5.93
CA PRO A 44 14.19 4.85 6.93
C PRO A 44 13.69 5.50 8.23
N TYR A 45 13.94 4.82 9.35
CA TYR A 45 13.53 5.30 10.67
C TYR A 45 14.56 4.92 11.73
N ILE A 46 14.66 5.73 12.78
CA ILE A 46 15.53 5.49 13.93
C ILE A 46 14.69 5.51 15.20
N TRP A 47 14.70 4.40 15.93
CA TRP A 47 14.13 4.34 17.27
C TRP A 47 15.18 4.69 18.31
N HIS A 48 14.99 5.82 18.99
CA HIS A 48 15.80 6.17 20.14
C HIS A 48 15.30 5.45 21.38
N TYR A 49 16.10 4.53 21.91
CA TYR A 49 15.71 3.67 23.03
C TYR A 49 15.19 4.47 24.24
N ASN A 50 15.86 5.56 24.61
CA ASN A 50 15.45 6.42 25.72
C ASN A 50 14.06 7.07 25.53
N LYS A 51 13.60 7.26 24.27
CA LYS A 51 12.28 7.83 23.98
C LYS A 51 11.16 6.80 24.01
N ILE A 52 11.46 5.54 23.74
CA ILE A 52 10.45 4.48 23.62
C ILE A 52 10.42 3.54 24.82
N ARG A 53 11.44 3.56 25.68
CA ARG A 53 11.60 2.62 26.79
C ARG A 53 10.36 2.55 27.69
N ASP A 54 9.81 3.68 28.12
CA ASP A 54 8.69 3.67 29.05
C ASP A 54 7.42 3.09 28.40
N THR A 55 7.21 3.35 27.12
CA THR A 55 6.14 2.73 26.32
C THR A 55 6.33 1.21 26.22
N LEU A 56 7.56 0.74 26.00
CA LEU A 56 7.87 -0.70 25.95
C LEU A 56 7.69 -1.37 27.31
N MET A 57 8.12 -0.74 28.40
CA MET A 57 7.95 -1.33 29.73
C MET A 57 6.48 -1.42 30.12
N LYS A 58 5.68 -0.42 29.76
CA LYS A 58 4.23 -0.42 29.99
C LYS A 58 3.52 -1.60 29.33
N SER A 59 3.99 -2.08 28.17
CA SER A 59 3.36 -3.24 27.53
C SER A 59 3.54 -4.52 28.34
N ALA A 60 4.65 -4.66 29.07
CA ALA A 60 4.90 -5.82 29.92
C ALA A 60 3.90 -5.93 31.10
N ASP A 61 3.41 -4.80 31.59
CA ASP A 61 2.40 -4.77 32.66
C ASP A 61 0.98 -5.00 32.13
N LEU A 62 0.70 -4.53 30.90
CA LEU A 62 -0.65 -4.52 30.33
C LEU A 62 -1.00 -5.75 29.52
N ILE A 63 -0.01 -6.40 28.91
CA ILE A 63 -0.21 -7.50 27.98
C ILE A 63 0.46 -8.72 28.60
N THR A 64 -0.35 -9.62 29.14
CA THR A 64 0.10 -10.95 29.55
C THR A 64 0.14 -11.87 28.34
N ALA A 65 1.17 -12.71 28.26
CA ALA A 65 1.24 -13.75 27.24
C ALA A 65 0.33 -14.91 27.68
N GLU A 66 -0.94 -14.87 27.25
CA GLU A 66 -1.82 -16.04 27.24
C GLU A 66 -1.69 -16.81 25.92
#